data_AF-A0A820NVF2-F1
#
_entry.id   AF-A0A820NVF2-F1
#
_cell.length_a   1.000
_cell.length_b   1.000
_cell.length_c   1.000
_cell.angle_alpha   90.00
_cell.angle_beta   90.00
_cell.angle_gamma   90.00
#
_symmetry.space_group_name_H-M   'P 1'
#
loop_
_entity.id
_entity.type
_entity.pdbx_description
1 polymer ?
#
loop_
_entity_poly.entity_id
_entity_poly.type
_entity_poly.pdbx_seq_one_letter_code
_entity_poly.pdbx_strand_id
1 'polypeptide(L)'
;ALWEYVLREDNQYRQPLINQVIQTAVAETQDPEEISFTVKAFMIADLPNNLIELLEKIVIDNSVFSEHRNLQNLLILTAIKADRSRVMDYINSLEDYDAPDIANIAISNQLYEEAFSIYKKF
;
A
#
# COMPACT_ATOMS: atom_id res chain seq x y z
N ALA A 1 20.59 -7.03 -3.42
CA ALA A 1 20.38 -5.60 -3.76
C ALA A 1 20.58 -4.72 -2.52
N LEU A 2 20.82 -3.40 -2.62
CA LEU A 2 21.08 -2.55 -1.43
C LEU A 2 19.94 -2.65 -0.40
N TRP A 3 18.68 -2.66 -0.87
CA TRP A 3 17.48 -2.85 -0.05
C TRP A 3 17.50 -4.09 0.83
N GLU A 4 17.93 -5.21 0.27
CA GLU A 4 18.00 -6.50 0.97
C GLU A 4 19.02 -6.47 2.12
N TYR A 5 20.10 -5.68 1.98
CA TYR A 5 21.11 -5.52 3.02
C TYR A 5 20.64 -4.55 4.11
N VAL A 6 19.99 -3.44 3.73
CA VAL A 6 19.56 -2.42 4.70
C VAL A 6 18.27 -2.80 5.44
N LEU A 7 17.41 -3.66 4.88
CA LEU A 7 16.16 -4.12 5.49
C LEU A 7 16.32 -5.39 6.34
N ARG A 8 17.54 -5.90 6.52
CA ARG A 8 17.77 -7.07 7.38
C ARG A 8 17.38 -6.80 8.83
N GLU A 9 16.85 -7.81 9.50
CA GLU A 9 16.42 -7.72 10.89
C GLU A 9 17.55 -7.43 11.88
N ASP A 10 18.78 -7.80 11.53
CA ASP A 10 19.99 -7.54 12.32
C ASP A 10 20.52 -6.10 12.20
N ASN A 11 19.95 -5.28 11.29
CA ASN A 11 20.36 -3.91 11.11
C ASN A 11 19.69 -2.97 12.12
N GLN A 12 20.48 -2.43 13.05
CA GLN A 12 20.03 -1.44 14.05
C GLN A 12 19.46 -0.15 13.42
N TYR A 13 19.85 0.17 12.18
CA TYR A 13 19.37 1.35 11.45
C TYR A 13 18.18 1.04 10.54
N ARG A 14 17.66 -0.20 10.54
CA ARG A 14 16.50 -0.60 9.73
C ARG A 14 15.32 0.33 9.94
N GLN A 15 14.89 0.52 11.19
CA GLN A 15 13.70 1.33 11.48
C GLN A 15 13.88 2.82 11.19
N PRO A 16 15.00 3.47 11.58
CA PRO A 16 15.28 4.85 11.17
C PRO A 16 15.31 5.03 9.64
N LEU A 17 15.90 4.08 8.91
CA LEU A 17 15.98 4.14 7.46
C LEU A 17 14.60 4.02 6.80
N ILE A 18 13.79 3.06 7.26
CA ILE A 18 12.40 2.89 6.79
C ILE A 18 11.61 4.18 7.03
N ASN A 19 11.68 4.73 8.24
CA ASN A 19 10.98 5.97 8.58
C ASN A 19 11.44 7.14 7.70
N GLN A 20 12.74 7.26 7.45
CA GLN A 20 13.30 8.31 6.59
C GLN A 20 12.84 8.16 5.13
N VAL A 21 12.79 6.93 4.60
CA VAL A 21 12.31 6.67 3.24
C VAL A 21 10.84 7.05 3.11
N ILE A 22 10.00 6.62 4.06
CA ILE A 22 8.56 6.91 4.07
C ILE A 22 8.32 8.43 4.22
N GLN A 23 9.12 9.13 5.02
CA GLN A 23 8.93 10.56 5.28
C GLN A 23 9.48 11.48 4.18
N THR A 24 10.63 11.14 3.59
CA THR A 24 11.40 12.09 2.76
C THR A 24 11.47 11.66 1.31
N ALA A 25 11.91 10.43 1.04
CA ALA A 25 12.22 10.00 -0.33
C ALA A 25 10.97 9.92 -1.23
N VAL A 26 9.82 9.60 -0.62
CA VAL A 26 8.60 9.26 -1.34
C VAL A 26 7.74 10.49 -1.66
N ALA A 27 7.87 11.55 -0.86
CA ALA A 27 7.24 12.84 -1.13
C ALA A 27 7.95 13.59 -2.27
N GLU A 28 9.25 13.35 -2.44
CA GLU A 28 10.08 14.05 -3.43
C GLU A 28 10.18 13.30 -4.77
N THR A 29 10.03 11.97 -4.78
CA THR A 29 10.09 11.19 -6.03
C THR A 29 8.74 11.14 -6.75
N GLN A 30 8.76 11.52 -8.02
CA GLN A 30 7.64 11.32 -8.96
C GLN A 30 7.94 10.17 -9.93
N ASP A 31 9.00 9.40 -9.70
CA ASP A 31 9.39 8.30 -10.58
C ASP A 31 8.61 7.02 -10.23
N PRO A 32 7.74 6.51 -11.12
CA PRO A 32 7.01 5.27 -10.90
C PRO A 32 7.92 4.04 -10.72
N GLU A 33 9.13 4.06 -11.29
CA GLU A 33 10.08 2.96 -11.15
C GLU A 33 10.64 2.90 -9.73
N GLU A 34 11.06 4.03 -9.15
CA GLU A 34 11.58 4.09 -7.78
C GLU A 34 10.55 3.63 -6.74
N ILE A 35 9.29 4.04 -6.92
CA ILE A 35 8.17 3.57 -6.09
C ILE A 35 8.02 2.07 -6.21
N SER A 36 8.02 1.54 -7.45
CA SER A 36 7.89 0.11 -7.69
C SER A 36 9.02 -0.70 -7.06
N PHE A 37 10.26 -0.20 -7.09
CA PHE A 37 11.39 -0.85 -6.42
C PHE A 37 11.24 -0.86 -4.90
N THR A 38 10.83 0.27 -4.31
CA THR A 38 10.64 0.39 -2.86
C THR A 38 9.52 -0.52 -2.37
N VAL A 39 8.38 -0.53 -3.07
CA VAL A 39 7.26 -1.44 -2.79
C VAL A 39 7.70 -2.90 -2.82
N LYS A 40 8.41 -3.33 -3.88
CA LYS A 40 8.91 -4.70 -4.00
C LYS A 40 9.87 -5.06 -2.86
N ALA A 41 10.74 -4.13 -2.47
CA ALA A 41 11.65 -4.35 -1.36
C ALA A 41 10.91 -4.60 -0.04
N PHE A 42 9.85 -3.84 0.24
CA PHE A 42 9.05 -4.00 1.46
C PHE A 42 8.23 -5.28 1.44
N MET A 43 7.71 -5.68 0.27
CA MET A 43 7.04 -6.98 0.10
C MET A 43 7.98 -8.17 0.35
N ILE A 44 9.21 -8.11 -0.18
CA ILE A 44 10.22 -9.17 0.01
C ILE A 44 10.71 -9.22 1.46
N ALA A 45 10.79 -8.07 2.11
CA ALA A 45 11.20 -7.95 3.50
C ALA A 45 10.10 -8.31 4.53
N ASP A 46 8.92 -8.74 4.06
CA ASP A 46 7.74 -9.09 4.88
C ASP A 46 7.34 -7.97 5.86
N LEU A 47 7.31 -6.73 5.35
CA LEU A 47 6.99 -5.52 6.11
C LEU A 47 5.64 -4.91 5.68
N PRO A 48 4.50 -5.59 5.94
CA PRO A 48 3.21 -5.12 5.44
C PRO A 48 2.74 -3.81 6.09
N ASN A 49 3.03 -3.59 7.37
CA ASN A 49 2.63 -2.35 8.06
C ASN A 49 3.35 -1.12 7.49
N ASN A 50 4.67 -1.23 7.26
CA ASN A 50 5.44 -0.15 6.65
C ASN A 50 5.08 0.04 5.18
N LEU A 51 4.67 -1.03 4.49
CA LEU A 51 4.15 -0.93 3.12
C LEU A 51 2.81 -0.18 3.07
N ILE A 52 1.92 -0.39 4.05
CA ILE A 52 0.68 0.39 4.16
C ILE A 52 1.00 1.87 4.35
N GLU A 53 1.84 2.23 5.32
CA GLU A 53 2.22 3.63 5.58
C GLU A 53 2.85 4.30 4.35
N LEU A 54 3.71 3.57 3.64
CA LEU A 54 4.32 4.03 2.39
C LEU A 54 3.25 4.31 1.32
N LEU A 55 2.34 3.36 1.10
CA LEU A 55 1.30 3.47 0.08
C LEU A 55 0.26 4.54 0.42
N GLU A 56 -0.11 4.69 1.70
CA GLU A 56 -0.97 5.80 2.16
C GLU A 56 -0.35 7.14 1.77
N LYS A 57 0.93 7.35 2.07
CA LYS A 57 1.64 8.59 1.71
C LYS A 57 1.65 8.83 0.20
N ILE A 58 1.87 7.79 -0.61
CA ILE A 58 1.93 7.91 -2.07
C ILE A 58 0.54 8.18 -2.66
N VAL A 59 -0.47 7.42 -2.24
CA VAL A 59 -1.80 7.46 -2.86
C VAL A 59 -2.63 8.62 -2.33
N ILE A 60 -2.48 8.98 -1.05
CA ILE A 60 -3.28 10.02 -0.38
C ILE A 60 -2.60 11.39 -0.49
N ASP A 61 -1.29 11.50 -0.21
CA ASP A 61 -0.63 12.81 -0.17
C ASP A 61 -0.10 13.26 -1.55
N ASN A 62 0.17 12.34 -2.48
CA ASN A 62 0.71 12.67 -3.81
C ASN A 62 -0.34 12.53 -4.91
N SER A 63 -0.80 13.67 -5.43
CA SER A 63 -1.83 13.72 -6.47
C SER A 63 -1.47 12.95 -7.74
N VAL A 64 -0.18 12.83 -8.09
CA VAL A 64 0.28 12.14 -9.30
C VAL A 64 -0.03 10.65 -9.25
N PHE A 65 0.07 10.04 -8.07
CA PHE A 65 -0.15 8.61 -7.88
C PHE A 65 -1.53 8.28 -7.32
N SER A 66 -2.30 9.29 -6.93
CA SER A 66 -3.66 9.10 -6.46
C SER A 66 -4.52 8.36 -7.48
N GLU A 67 -4.38 8.63 -8.79
CA GLU A 67 -5.16 7.99 -9.86
C GLU A 67 -4.57 6.65 -10.36
N HIS A 68 -3.47 6.18 -9.77
CA HIS A 68 -2.82 4.94 -10.21
C HIS A 68 -3.55 3.70 -9.65
N ARG A 69 -4.45 3.13 -10.46
CA ARG A 69 -5.19 1.87 -10.18
C ARG A 69 -4.36 0.78 -9.51
N ASN A 70 -3.16 0.49 -10.02
CA ASN A 70 -2.31 -0.58 -9.47
C ASN A 70 -1.82 -0.29 -8.04
N LEU A 71 -1.53 0.97 -7.71
CA LEU A 71 -1.10 1.37 -6.37
C LEU A 71 -2.28 1.36 -5.40
N GLN A 72 -3.46 1.84 -5.84
CA GLN A 72 -4.70 1.72 -5.06
C GLN A 72 -5.04 0.26 -4.75
N ASN A 73 -4.99 -0.62 -5.77
CA ASN A 73 -5.21 -2.05 -5.59
C ASN A 73 -4.23 -2.63 -4.56
N LEU A 74 -2.95 -2.28 -4.68
CA LEU A 74 -1.93 -2.79 -3.77
C LEU A 74 -2.16 -2.32 -2.32
N LEU A 75 -2.56 -1.06 -2.12
CA LEU A 75 -2.87 -0.51 -0.80
C LEU A 75 -4.01 -1.31 -0.15
N ILE A 76 -5.12 -1.47 -0.87
CA ILE A 76 -6.28 -2.22 -0.37
C ILE A 76 -5.91 -3.68 -0.10
N LEU A 77 -5.22 -4.36 -1.01
CA LEU A 77 -4.83 -5.76 -0.85
C LEU A 77 -3.89 -5.98 0.34
N THR A 78 -2.96 -5.05 0.56
CA THR A 78 -2.05 -5.10 1.70
C THR A 78 -2.82 -4.88 3.01
N ALA A 79 -3.74 -3.93 3.03
CA ALA A 79 -4.61 -3.67 4.17
C ALA A 79 -5.50 -4.86 4.51
N ILE A 80 -6.13 -5.52 3.52
CA ILE A 80 -6.94 -6.74 3.74
C ILE A 80 -6.13 -7.83 4.47
N LYS A 81 -4.84 -7.94 4.15
CA LYS A 81 -3.93 -8.94 4.74
C LYS A 81 -3.39 -8.55 6.11
N ALA A 82 -3.10 -7.27 6.35
CA ALA A 82 -2.35 -6.84 7.53
C ALA A 82 -3.15 -5.96 8.50
N ASP A 83 -4.05 -5.11 8.01
CA ASP A 83 -4.91 -4.24 8.84
C ASP A 83 -6.28 -4.02 8.18
N ARG A 84 -7.22 -4.91 8.52
CA ARG A 84 -8.59 -4.88 8.00
C ARG A 84 -9.37 -3.64 8.41
N SER A 85 -8.99 -2.98 9.51
CA SER A 85 -9.74 -1.84 10.06
C SER A 85 -9.77 -0.64 9.11
N ARG A 86 -8.75 -0.52 8.24
CA ARG A 86 -8.60 0.60 7.29
C ARG A 86 -9.18 0.32 5.91
N VAL A 87 -9.53 -0.93 5.59
CA VAL A 87 -9.96 -1.34 4.24
C VAL A 87 -11.20 -0.56 3.81
N MET A 88 -12.16 -0.39 4.72
CA MET A 88 -13.39 0.35 4.48
C MET A 88 -13.12 1.83 4.14
N ASP A 89 -12.18 2.47 4.84
CA ASP A 89 -11.81 3.86 4.58
C ASP A 89 -11.21 4.00 3.18
N TYR A 90 -10.31 3.08 2.78
CA TYR A 90 -9.74 3.09 1.44
C TYR A 90 -10.79 2.87 0.34
N ILE A 91 -11.75 1.95 0.54
CA ILE A 91 -12.86 1.74 -0.40
C ILE A 91 -13.69 3.01 -0.59
N ASN A 92 -13.90 3.76 0.48
CA ASN A 92 -14.65 5.01 0.43
C ASN A 92 -13.85 6.15 -0.24
N SER A 93 -12.56 6.26 0.07
CA SER A 93 -11.71 7.35 -0.42
C SER A 93 -11.15 7.17 -1.83
N LEU A 94 -10.91 5.93 -2.26
CA LEU A 94 -10.28 5.62 -3.55
C LEU A 94 -11.34 5.40 -4.64
N GLU A 95 -11.06 5.77 -5.89
CA GLU A 95 -12.05 5.70 -7.00
C GLU A 95 -11.57 4.90 -8.22
N ASP A 96 -10.27 4.63 -8.36
CA ASP A 96 -9.68 4.05 -9.58
C ASP A 96 -9.32 2.58 -9.46
N TYR A 97 -9.52 1.93 -8.30
CA TYR A 97 -9.18 0.54 -8.07
C TYR A 97 -10.07 -0.44 -8.87
N ASP A 98 -9.63 -1.69 -9.01
CA ASP A 98 -10.39 -2.75 -9.67
C ASP A 98 -11.48 -3.29 -8.74
N ALA A 99 -12.65 -2.65 -8.78
CA ALA A 99 -13.78 -2.99 -7.92
C ALA A 99 -14.20 -4.48 -7.99
N PRO A 100 -14.39 -5.10 -9.17
CA PRO A 100 -14.71 -6.53 -9.26
C PRO A 100 -13.67 -7.44 -8.60
N ASP A 101 -12.37 -7.23 -8.84
CA ASP A 101 -11.32 -8.08 -8.29
C ASP A 101 -11.20 -7.89 -6.77
N ILE A 102 -11.14 -6.64 -6.31
CA ILE A 102 -11.04 -6.31 -4.88
C ILE A 102 -12.26 -6.83 -4.10
N ALA A 103 -13.47 -6.73 -4.65
CA ALA A 103 -14.68 -7.26 -4.00
C ALA A 103 -14.62 -8.78 -3.83
N ASN A 104 -14.16 -9.53 -4.84
CA ASN A 104 -13.99 -10.98 -4.75
C ASN A 104 -12.95 -11.37 -3.68
N ILE A 105 -11.87 -10.61 -3.59
CA ILE A 105 -10.81 -10.84 -2.60
C ILE A 105 -11.32 -10.50 -1.18
N ALA A 106 -12.08 -9.42 -1.03
CA ALA A 106 -12.72 -9.05 0.23
C ALA A 106 -13.68 -10.15 0.71
N ILE A 107 -14.56 -10.67 -0.17
CA ILE A 107 -15.45 -11.80 0.13
C ILE A 107 -14.65 -13.03 0.59
N SER A 108 -13.56 -13.36 -0.13
CA SER A 108 -12.69 -14.49 0.21
C SER A 108 -12.02 -14.35 1.58
N ASN A 109 -11.85 -13.11 2.06
CA ASN A 109 -11.30 -12.80 3.37
C ASN A 109 -12.36 -12.54 4.45
N GLN A 110 -13.64 -12.81 4.16
CA GLN A 110 -14.80 -12.59 5.04
C GLN A 110 -15.08 -11.10 5.34
N LEU A 111 -14.65 -10.21 4.45
CA LEU A 111 -14.91 -8.76 4.47
C LEU A 111 -16.15 -8.44 3.63
N TYR A 112 -17.30 -8.86 4.13
CA TYR A 112 -18.56 -8.78 3.37
C TYR A 112 -19.11 -7.34 3.30
N GLU A 113 -18.88 -6.51 4.31
CA GLU A 113 -19.36 -5.12 4.35
C GLU A 113 -18.58 -4.24 3.36
N GLU A 114 -17.27 -4.46 3.29
CA GLU A 114 -16.35 -3.84 2.36
C GLU A 114 -16.72 -4.23 0.92
N ALA A 115 -16.88 -5.54 0.67
CA ALA A 115 -17.32 -6.02 -0.64
C ALA A 115 -18.67 -5.42 -1.05
N PHE A 116 -19.63 -5.36 -0.12
CA PHE A 116 -20.93 -4.75 -0.38
C PHE A 116 -20.83 -3.26 -0.71
N SER A 117 -19.98 -2.53 0.00
CA SER A 117 -19.73 -1.10 -0.26
C SER A 117 -19.13 -0.88 -1.64
N ILE A 118 -18.21 -1.75 -2.08
CA ILE A 118 -17.66 -1.72 -3.43
C ILE A 118 -18.76 -1.90 -4.49
N TYR A 119 -19.59 -2.95 -4.37
CA TYR A 119 -20.72 -3.19 -5.30
C TYR A 119 -21.79 -2.10 -5.28
N LYS A 120 -21.87 -1.30 -4.22
CA LYS A 120 -22.79 -0.17 -4.14
C LYS A 120 -22.21 1.07 -4.82
N LYS A 121 -20.89 1.24 -4.77
CA LYS A 121 -20.18 2.41 -5.30
C LYS A 121 -20.01 2.35 -6.83
N PHE A 122 -19.91 1.15 -7.39
CA PHE A 122 -19.71 0.88 -8.82
C PHE A 122 -20.85 0.05 -9.42
#